data_AF-A0A7Y8LNB3-F1
#
_entry.id   AF-A0A7Y8LNB3-F1
#
_cell.length_a   1.000
_cell.length_b   1.000
_cell.length_c   1.000
_cell.angle_alpha   90.00
_cell.angle_beta   90.00
_cell.angle_gamma   90.00
#
_symmetry.space_group_name_H-M   'P 1'
#
loop_
_entity.id
_entity.type
_entity.pdbx_description
1 polymer ?
#
loop_
_entity_poly.entity_id
_entity_poly.type
_entity_poly.pdbx_seq_one_letter_code
_entity_poly.pdbx_strand_id
1 'polypeptide(L)'
;MMQKIQILPSGIKLIDEAWGGFYKSGTYLLIGAHKSGRTTLALEYVRACVEQKEVCLFITTRRPKDLILQAASMNFDLQYFISQNSVILVRVDSSISLSDSREPDSVLAEYITDISELISQHQPTKFVFDELTPFIGFSDVKFLEETFTNTFENIEDLGVTSLVVIGDPITPAAKKIVNVLANHSTGILYLQKGHTIDGNTTLGSLVITPNIGHSEGKFSSKFQIIPGKGFSFEPINISAEKTIPTFPSAQVDSKYKPIIQVDTAKDNFKEANIYSYDDFQLFINNQIAFYKSTGQSFTLLSFKVDESDEKSRALFLNQLKNAVRLSIEKKDKLCVMQNKVFVLLTKEDQKDLTHLIARVKSNLCADDPVTQSKIFSQISVYSLNVNDSVNTSEDMLKELRSDELASQNKYRIS
;
A
#
# COMPACT_ATOMS: atom_id res chain seq x y z
N MET A 1 -5.79 -35.57 -21.05
CA MET A 1 -5.20 -35.87 -19.73
C MET A 1 -5.03 -34.56 -19.00
N MET A 2 -5.45 -34.43 -17.74
CA MET A 2 -5.12 -33.25 -16.93
C MET A 2 -3.61 -33.27 -16.69
N GLN A 3 -2.88 -32.27 -17.19
CA GLN A 3 -1.49 -32.06 -16.76
C GLN A 3 -1.53 -31.83 -15.25
N LYS A 4 -0.83 -32.69 -14.50
CA LYS A 4 -0.76 -32.59 -13.05
C LYS A 4 0.10 -31.38 -12.72
N ILE A 5 -0.49 -30.39 -12.05
CA ILE A 5 0.23 -29.23 -11.53
C ILE A 5 1.36 -29.74 -10.62
N GLN A 6 2.60 -29.33 -10.91
CA GLN A 6 3.77 -29.72 -10.12
C GLN A 6 4.05 -28.67 -9.06
N ILE A 7 4.08 -29.09 -7.80
CA ILE A 7 4.48 -28.26 -6.66
C ILE A 7 5.81 -28.81 -6.15
N LEU A 8 6.80 -27.92 -5.99
CA LEU A 8 8.16 -28.20 -5.57
C LEU A 8 8.39 -27.67 -4.15
N PRO A 9 9.08 -28.42 -3.27
CA PRO A 9 9.43 -27.93 -1.95
C PRO A 9 10.30 -26.67 -2.04
N SER A 10 9.89 -25.64 -1.32
CA SER A 10 10.58 -24.36 -1.26
C SER A 10 11.70 -24.35 -0.22
N GLY A 11 11.65 -25.21 0.80
CA GLY A 11 12.55 -25.11 1.95
C GLY A 11 12.13 -24.04 2.96
N ILE A 12 11.08 -23.28 2.66
CA ILE A 12 10.51 -22.28 3.54
C ILE A 12 9.30 -22.91 4.21
N LYS A 13 9.44 -23.26 5.49
CA LYS A 13 8.44 -24.01 6.25
C LYS A 13 7.00 -23.47 6.09
N LEU A 14 6.80 -22.15 6.20
CA LEU A 14 5.48 -21.55 6.05
C LEU A 14 4.85 -21.84 4.68
N ILE A 15 5.66 -21.82 3.62
CA ILE A 15 5.19 -22.06 2.24
C ILE A 15 4.92 -23.54 2.04
N ASP A 16 5.82 -24.40 2.49
CA ASP A 16 5.68 -25.85 2.35
C ASP A 16 4.47 -26.37 3.14
N GLU A 17 4.13 -25.77 4.28
CA GLU A 17 2.95 -26.13 5.08
C GLU A 17 1.65 -25.49 4.56
N ALA A 18 1.67 -24.23 4.12
CA ALA A 18 0.45 -23.51 3.70
C ALA A 18 0.07 -23.77 2.23
N TRP A 19 1.06 -23.84 1.35
CA TRP A 19 0.89 -23.99 -0.10
C TRP A 19 1.35 -25.36 -0.63
N GLY A 20 1.99 -26.18 0.22
CA GLY A 20 2.61 -27.44 -0.22
C GLY A 20 3.95 -27.24 -0.93
N GLY A 21 4.42 -25.99 -1.05
CA GLY A 21 5.59 -25.58 -1.80
C GLY A 21 5.26 -24.53 -2.87
N PHE A 22 6.16 -24.35 -3.82
CA PHE A 22 5.95 -23.47 -4.97
C PHE A 22 5.55 -24.25 -6.21
N TYR A 23 4.65 -23.69 -7.01
CA TYR A 23 4.45 -24.16 -8.37
C TYR A 23 5.75 -24.17 -9.16
N LYS A 24 5.98 -25.26 -9.88
CA LYS A 24 7.00 -25.32 -10.92
C LYS A 24 6.71 -24.24 -11.96
N SER A 25 7.74 -23.55 -12.43
CA SER A 25 7.58 -22.40 -13.34
C SER A 25 6.73 -21.27 -12.74
N GLY A 26 6.76 -21.08 -11.42
CA GLY A 26 6.12 -19.94 -10.79
C GLY A 26 7.13 -18.85 -10.44
N THR A 27 6.72 -17.60 -10.57
CA THR A 27 7.48 -16.41 -10.16
C THR A 27 6.99 -15.87 -8.82
N TYR A 28 7.85 -15.84 -7.82
CA TYR A 28 7.52 -15.39 -6.46
C TYR A 28 8.31 -14.16 -6.07
N LEU A 29 7.65 -13.16 -5.47
CA LEU A 29 8.31 -11.95 -5.00
C LEU A 29 8.55 -12.00 -3.49
N LEU A 30 9.78 -11.75 -3.08
CA LEU A 30 10.16 -11.56 -1.69
C LEU A 30 10.38 -10.08 -1.40
N ILE A 31 9.42 -9.45 -0.74
CA ILE A 31 9.41 -8.02 -0.42
C ILE A 31 9.69 -7.87 1.08
N GLY A 32 10.54 -6.91 1.46
CA GLY A 32 10.74 -6.62 2.88
C GLY A 32 11.72 -5.49 3.16
N ALA A 33 11.65 -4.96 4.38
CA ALA A 33 12.49 -3.84 4.78
C ALA A 33 13.97 -4.24 4.86
N HIS A 34 14.88 -3.26 4.81
CA HIS A 34 16.29 -3.52 5.01
C HIS A 34 16.54 -4.22 6.37
N LYS A 35 17.39 -5.25 6.37
CA LYS A 35 17.66 -6.13 7.53
C LYS A 35 16.45 -6.92 8.06
N SER A 36 15.43 -7.18 7.24
CA SER A 36 14.32 -8.09 7.58
C SER A 36 14.64 -9.58 7.42
N GLY A 37 15.77 -9.91 6.78
CA GLY A 37 16.19 -11.29 6.53
C GLY A 37 15.97 -11.80 5.10
N ARG A 38 15.69 -10.92 4.12
CA ARG A 38 15.44 -11.30 2.71
C ARG A 38 16.50 -12.22 2.12
N THR A 39 17.77 -11.81 2.12
CA THR A 39 18.86 -12.65 1.62
C THR A 39 18.98 -13.98 2.38
N THR A 40 18.72 -13.97 3.70
CA THR A 40 18.73 -15.20 4.51
C THR A 40 17.63 -16.14 4.02
N LEU A 41 16.41 -15.67 3.78
CA LEU A 41 15.31 -16.50 3.28
C LEU A 41 15.60 -17.00 1.85
N ALA A 42 16.20 -16.15 1.02
CA ALA A 42 16.65 -16.52 -0.32
C ALA A 42 17.72 -17.63 -0.29
N LEU A 43 18.65 -17.59 0.66
CA LEU A 43 19.65 -18.66 0.86
C LEU A 43 19.02 -19.97 1.36
N GLU A 44 17.95 -19.93 2.17
CA GLU A 44 17.20 -21.15 2.53
C GLU A 44 16.55 -21.80 1.30
N TYR A 45 16.03 -20.98 0.39
CA TYR A 45 15.49 -21.47 -0.88
C TYR A 45 16.57 -22.14 -1.76
N VAL A 46 17.77 -21.54 -1.82
CA VAL A 46 18.95 -22.14 -2.50
C VAL A 46 19.37 -23.44 -1.82
N ARG A 47 19.42 -23.47 -0.48
CA ARG A 47 19.74 -24.68 0.28
C ARG A 47 18.80 -25.82 -0.08
N ALA A 48 17.49 -25.56 -0.08
CA ALA A 48 16.50 -26.56 -0.47
C ALA A 48 16.67 -27.01 -1.93
N CYS A 49 17.08 -26.13 -2.84
CA CYS A 49 17.41 -26.50 -4.22
C CYS A 49 18.53 -27.56 -4.29
N VAL A 50 19.66 -27.30 -3.63
CA VAL A 50 20.80 -28.22 -3.67
C VAL A 50 20.56 -29.51 -2.88
N GLU A 51 19.76 -29.47 -1.81
CA GLU A 51 19.31 -30.65 -1.07
C GLU A 51 18.40 -31.56 -1.92
N GLN A 52 17.64 -30.96 -2.84
CA GLN A 52 16.86 -31.66 -3.86
C GLN A 52 17.72 -32.15 -5.05
N LYS A 53 19.05 -31.94 -5.00
CA LYS A 53 20.02 -32.27 -6.06
C LYS A 53 19.73 -31.56 -7.37
N GLU A 54 19.16 -30.37 -7.29
CA GLU A 54 18.92 -29.53 -8.46
C GLU A 54 19.95 -28.39 -8.58
N VAL A 55 19.97 -27.72 -9.73
CA VAL A 55 20.88 -26.61 -10.01
C VAL A 55 20.18 -25.28 -9.74
N CYS A 56 20.79 -24.43 -8.92
CA CYS A 56 20.28 -23.11 -8.59
C CYS A 56 21.12 -22.00 -9.23
N LEU A 57 20.49 -21.04 -9.88
CA LEU A 57 21.13 -19.78 -10.28
C LEU A 57 20.84 -18.70 -9.23
N PHE A 58 21.88 -18.08 -8.71
CA PHE A 58 21.78 -16.96 -7.76
C PHE A 58 22.44 -15.72 -8.35
N ILE A 59 21.63 -14.74 -8.75
CA ILE A 59 22.08 -13.44 -9.22
C ILE A 59 22.07 -12.46 -8.05
N THR A 60 23.14 -11.67 -7.91
CA THR A 60 23.25 -10.72 -6.80
C THR A 60 24.06 -9.47 -7.11
N THR A 61 23.71 -8.37 -6.45
CA THR A 61 24.54 -7.15 -6.43
C THR A 61 25.61 -7.19 -5.33
N ARG A 62 25.51 -8.14 -4.40
CA ARG A 62 26.39 -8.25 -3.22
C ARG A 62 27.72 -8.91 -3.58
N ARG A 63 28.73 -8.67 -2.74
CA ARG A 63 30.03 -9.36 -2.88
C ARG A 63 29.86 -10.84 -2.55
N PRO A 64 30.36 -11.78 -3.38
CA PRO A 64 30.29 -13.21 -3.10
C PRO A 64 30.75 -13.59 -1.69
N LYS A 65 31.85 -12.99 -1.22
CA LYS A 65 32.39 -13.22 0.12
C LYS A 65 31.37 -12.94 1.24
N ASP A 66 30.57 -11.88 1.10
CA ASP A 66 29.59 -11.49 2.11
C ASP A 66 28.40 -12.47 2.12
N LEU A 67 28.01 -12.97 0.94
CA LEU A 67 26.98 -14.00 0.80
C LEU A 67 27.43 -15.34 1.38
N ILE A 68 28.67 -15.76 1.10
CA ILE A 68 29.25 -16.99 1.66
C ILE A 68 29.30 -16.91 3.18
N LEU A 69 29.73 -15.77 3.74
CA LEU A 69 29.73 -15.57 5.20
C LEU A 69 28.31 -15.64 5.79
N GLN A 70 27.33 -15.06 5.10
CA GLN A 70 25.93 -15.12 5.53
C GLN A 70 25.37 -16.54 5.48
N ALA A 71 25.67 -17.31 4.42
CA ALA A 71 25.31 -18.72 4.32
C ALA A 71 25.99 -19.56 5.42
N ALA A 72 27.27 -19.34 5.68
CA ALA A 72 27.97 -20.02 6.77
C ALA A 72 27.32 -19.77 8.14
N SER A 73 26.78 -18.56 8.37
CA SER A 73 26.08 -18.23 9.62
C SER A 73 24.79 -19.03 9.87
N MET A 74 24.25 -19.71 8.86
CA MET A 74 23.10 -20.62 8.94
C MET A 74 23.49 -22.09 8.71
N ASN A 75 24.79 -22.43 8.88
CA ASN A 75 25.34 -23.76 8.60
C ASN A 75 25.13 -24.23 7.16
N PHE A 76 25.08 -23.31 6.20
CA PHE A 76 24.98 -23.62 4.78
C PHE A 76 26.32 -23.34 4.09
N ASP A 77 26.99 -24.40 3.63
CA ASP A 77 28.28 -24.28 2.93
C ASP A 77 28.06 -23.92 1.46
N LEU A 78 27.72 -22.65 1.22
CA LEU A 78 27.51 -22.13 -0.13
C LEU A 78 28.75 -22.28 -1.02
N GLN A 79 29.95 -22.14 -0.45
CA GLN A 79 31.21 -22.26 -1.19
C GLN A 79 31.39 -23.66 -1.78
N TYR A 80 31.06 -24.69 -0.99
CA TYR A 80 31.06 -26.08 -1.46
C TYR A 80 30.13 -26.25 -2.67
N PHE A 81 28.88 -25.81 -2.59
CA PHE A 81 27.93 -25.99 -3.69
C PHE A 81 28.25 -25.16 -4.94
N ILE A 82 28.90 -24.01 -4.79
CA ILE A 82 29.46 -23.26 -5.92
C ILE A 82 30.57 -24.08 -6.60
N SER A 83 31.47 -24.70 -5.83
CA SER A 83 32.55 -25.53 -6.38
C SER A 83 32.07 -26.78 -7.11
N GLN A 84 30.87 -27.26 -6.77
CA GLN A 84 30.22 -28.42 -7.41
C GLN A 84 29.30 -28.04 -8.57
N ASN A 85 29.25 -26.75 -8.95
CA ASN A 85 28.33 -26.22 -9.95
C ASN A 85 26.84 -26.49 -9.66
N SER A 86 26.48 -26.83 -8.42
CA SER A 86 25.08 -26.97 -7.99
C SER A 86 24.46 -25.61 -7.67
N VAL A 87 25.29 -24.62 -7.34
CA VAL A 87 24.90 -23.21 -7.29
C VAL A 87 25.77 -22.41 -8.25
N ILE A 88 25.13 -21.73 -9.18
CA ILE A 88 25.78 -20.81 -10.10
C ILE A 88 25.59 -19.41 -9.53
N LEU A 89 26.67 -18.81 -9.03
CA LEU A 89 26.63 -17.48 -8.40
C LEU A 89 27.10 -16.43 -9.41
N VAL A 90 26.21 -15.52 -9.79
CA VAL A 90 26.50 -14.43 -10.71
C VAL A 90 26.37 -13.11 -9.99
N ARG A 91 27.44 -12.31 -10.03
CA ARG A 91 27.42 -10.95 -9.50
C ARG A 91 27.16 -9.97 -10.62
N VAL A 92 26.15 -9.13 -10.45
CA VAL A 92 25.84 -7.99 -11.32
C VAL A 92 26.25 -6.69 -10.64
N ASP A 93 26.71 -5.72 -11.42
CA ASP A 93 26.96 -4.38 -10.89
C ASP A 93 25.66 -3.58 -10.87
N SER A 94 25.40 -2.88 -9.78
CA SER A 94 24.27 -1.96 -9.65
C SER A 94 24.61 -0.54 -10.12
N SER A 95 25.88 -0.25 -10.46
CA SER A 95 26.26 1.03 -11.03
C SER A 95 25.77 1.10 -12.48
N ILE A 96 24.51 1.51 -12.64
CA ILE A 96 23.99 1.89 -13.95
C ILE A 96 24.71 3.18 -14.34
N SER A 97 25.75 3.04 -15.15
CA SER A 97 26.44 4.20 -15.72
C SER A 97 25.53 4.82 -16.76
N LEU A 98 24.76 5.84 -16.35
CA LEU A 98 23.95 6.70 -17.24
C LEU A 98 24.84 7.61 -18.12
N SER A 99 26.05 7.15 -18.47
CA SER A 99 27.06 7.90 -19.22
C SER A 99 26.82 7.91 -20.73
N ASP A 100 25.86 7.13 -21.21
CA ASP A 100 25.45 7.14 -22.61
C ASP A 100 24.16 7.95 -22.77
N SER A 101 24.01 8.59 -23.92
CA SER A 101 22.81 9.31 -24.38
C SER A 101 21.57 8.42 -24.60
N ARG A 102 21.47 7.30 -23.87
CA ARG A 102 20.38 6.32 -23.93
C ARG A 102 19.30 6.69 -22.92
N GLU A 103 18.05 6.39 -23.28
CA GLU A 103 16.92 6.54 -22.37
C GLU A 103 17.10 5.59 -21.16
N PRO A 104 16.99 6.07 -19.90
CA PRO A 104 17.26 5.27 -18.71
C PRO A 104 16.45 3.97 -18.63
N ASP A 105 15.16 4.04 -18.99
CA ASP A 105 14.26 2.89 -18.92
C ASP A 105 14.66 1.79 -19.91
N SER A 106 15.20 2.15 -21.09
CA SER A 106 15.68 1.15 -22.07
C SER A 106 16.88 0.37 -21.53
N VAL A 107 17.79 1.04 -20.84
CA VAL A 107 18.94 0.39 -20.19
C VAL A 107 18.47 -0.57 -19.09
N LEU A 108 17.50 -0.16 -18.28
CA LEU A 108 16.90 -1.03 -17.27
C LEU A 108 16.21 -2.25 -17.90
N ALA A 109 15.56 -2.06 -19.04
CA ALA A 109 14.89 -3.13 -19.75
C ALA A 109 15.87 -4.16 -20.34
N GLU A 110 17.01 -3.71 -20.88
CA GLU A 110 18.13 -4.58 -21.28
C GLU A 110 18.56 -5.46 -20.10
N TYR A 111 18.84 -4.86 -18.92
CA TYR A 111 19.25 -5.62 -17.73
C TYR A 111 18.23 -6.68 -17.28
N ILE A 112 16.94 -6.37 -17.33
CA ILE A 112 15.89 -7.35 -16.99
C ILE A 112 15.86 -8.46 -18.04
N THR A 113 15.94 -8.10 -19.33
CA THR A 113 15.89 -9.07 -20.44
C THR A 113 17.09 -10.03 -20.41
N ASP A 114 18.29 -9.53 -20.11
CA ASP A 114 19.54 -10.31 -20.00
C ASP A 114 19.45 -11.44 -18.95
N ILE A 115 18.54 -11.34 -17.97
CA ILE A 115 18.27 -12.42 -17.00
C ILE A 115 17.83 -13.69 -17.73
N SER A 116 16.98 -13.56 -18.75
CA SER A 116 16.47 -14.69 -19.52
C SER A 116 17.58 -15.38 -20.33
N GLU A 117 18.55 -14.60 -20.84
CA GLU A 117 19.72 -15.13 -21.54
C GLU A 117 20.61 -15.92 -20.59
N LEU A 118 20.87 -15.38 -19.40
CA LEU A 118 21.67 -16.04 -18.38
C LEU A 118 21.02 -17.34 -17.89
N ILE A 119 19.69 -17.34 -17.73
CA ILE A 119 18.92 -18.55 -17.38
C ILE A 119 19.00 -19.57 -18.51
N SER A 120 18.87 -19.14 -19.77
CA SER A 120 18.98 -20.02 -20.94
C SER A 120 20.36 -20.67 -21.07
N GLN A 121 21.42 -19.94 -20.73
CA GLN A 121 22.80 -20.43 -20.76
C GLN A 121 23.05 -21.51 -19.69
N HIS A 122 22.46 -21.34 -18.50
CA HIS A 122 22.77 -22.19 -17.34
C HIS A 122 21.72 -23.27 -17.04
N GLN A 123 20.52 -23.15 -17.61
CA GLN A 123 19.39 -24.08 -17.45
C GLN A 123 19.16 -24.53 -15.99
N PRO A 124 19.05 -23.60 -15.02
CA PRO A 124 18.78 -23.94 -13.64
C PRO A 124 17.35 -24.46 -13.48
N THR A 125 17.06 -25.21 -12.41
CA THR A 125 15.66 -25.52 -12.04
C THR A 125 15.03 -24.41 -11.21
N LYS A 126 15.86 -23.71 -10.42
CA LYS A 126 15.45 -22.64 -9.51
C LYS A 126 16.35 -21.44 -9.65
N PHE A 127 15.75 -20.27 -9.62
CA PHE A 127 16.40 -18.99 -9.83
C PHE A 127 16.13 -18.03 -8.67
N VAL A 128 17.16 -17.30 -8.23
CA VAL A 128 17.07 -16.21 -7.26
C VAL A 128 17.72 -14.94 -7.80
N PHE A 129 17.04 -13.79 -7.67
CA PHE A 129 17.64 -12.47 -7.87
C PHE A 129 17.62 -11.68 -6.55
N ASP A 130 18.78 -11.49 -5.91
CA ASP A 130 18.95 -10.69 -4.69
C ASP A 130 19.97 -9.56 -4.86
N GLU A 131 19.58 -8.32 -5.18
CA GLU A 131 18.25 -7.70 -5.08
C GLU A 131 17.89 -6.99 -6.39
N LEU A 132 16.63 -7.10 -6.84
CA LEU A 132 16.15 -6.53 -8.10
C LEU A 132 15.86 -5.02 -8.02
N THR A 133 15.71 -4.46 -6.82
CA THR A 133 15.35 -3.03 -6.58
C THR A 133 16.13 -2.01 -7.43
N PRO A 134 17.44 -2.13 -7.65
CA PRO A 134 18.18 -1.17 -8.49
C PRO A 134 17.76 -1.17 -9.97
N PHE A 135 17.14 -2.26 -10.44
CA PHE A 135 16.86 -2.51 -11.85
C PHE A 135 15.39 -2.22 -12.23
N ILE A 136 14.55 -1.79 -11.28
CA ILE A 136 13.11 -1.58 -11.49
C ILE A 136 12.71 -0.10 -11.39
N GLY A 137 13.67 0.82 -11.42
CA GLY A 137 13.46 2.27 -11.29
C GLY A 137 12.90 2.96 -12.55
N PHE A 138 11.95 2.34 -13.25
CA PHE A 138 11.39 2.85 -14.50
C PHE A 138 10.56 4.11 -14.30
N SER A 139 10.65 5.03 -15.27
CA SER A 139 9.78 6.20 -15.36
C SER A 139 8.43 5.83 -15.99
N ASP A 140 8.45 5.02 -17.04
CA ASP A 140 7.27 4.44 -17.67
C ASP A 140 6.91 3.08 -17.05
N VAL A 141 5.83 3.10 -16.27
CA VAL A 141 5.32 1.93 -15.56
C VAL A 141 4.76 0.87 -16.52
N LYS A 142 4.24 1.25 -17.69
CA LYS A 142 3.75 0.28 -18.67
C LYS A 142 4.89 -0.44 -19.35
N PHE A 143 5.97 0.29 -19.67
CA PHE A 143 7.14 -0.32 -20.25
C PHE A 143 7.82 -1.31 -19.29
N LEU A 144 7.84 -1.00 -17.98
CA LEU A 144 8.23 -1.95 -16.95
C LEU A 144 7.33 -3.20 -16.95
N GLU A 145 6.00 -3.01 -17.00
CA GLU A 145 5.02 -4.09 -17.01
C GLU A 145 5.25 -5.04 -18.19
N GLU A 146 5.38 -4.50 -19.40
CA GLU A 146 5.65 -5.28 -20.61
C GLU A 146 6.99 -6.01 -20.52
N THR A 147 8.05 -5.32 -20.11
CA THR A 147 9.40 -5.91 -20.01
C THR A 147 9.45 -7.03 -18.98
N PHE A 148 8.89 -6.80 -17.79
CA PHE A 148 8.88 -7.78 -16.71
C PHE A 148 8.05 -9.00 -17.08
N THR A 149 6.82 -8.80 -17.56
CA THR A 149 5.93 -9.89 -17.95
C THR A 149 6.56 -10.74 -19.05
N ASN A 150 7.04 -10.14 -20.14
CA ASN A 150 7.68 -10.88 -21.23
C ASN A 150 8.91 -11.67 -20.75
N THR A 151 9.74 -11.05 -19.91
CA THR A 151 10.95 -11.71 -19.39
C THR A 151 10.60 -12.91 -18.51
N PHE A 152 9.67 -12.74 -17.58
CA PHE A 152 9.33 -13.80 -16.63
C PHE A 152 8.45 -14.89 -17.25
N GLU A 153 7.57 -14.57 -18.21
CA GLU A 153 6.89 -15.60 -19.01
C GLU A 153 7.89 -16.49 -19.76
N ASN A 154 8.92 -15.89 -20.38
CA ASN A 154 10.00 -16.66 -21.02
C ASN A 154 10.75 -17.56 -20.02
N ILE A 155 10.97 -17.10 -18.79
CA ILE A 155 11.63 -17.90 -17.73
C ILE A 155 10.73 -19.06 -17.28
N GLU A 156 9.42 -18.81 -17.17
CA GLU A 156 8.43 -19.82 -16.81
C GLU A 156 8.31 -20.90 -17.89
N ASP A 157 8.35 -20.52 -19.16
CA ASP A 157 8.38 -21.42 -20.33
C ASP A 157 9.62 -22.31 -20.35
N LEU A 158 10.77 -21.82 -19.84
CA LEU A 158 11.98 -22.61 -19.65
C LEU A 158 11.89 -23.63 -18.50
N GLY A 159 10.80 -23.63 -17.73
CA GLY A 159 10.58 -24.59 -16.66
C GLY A 159 11.14 -24.17 -15.30
N VAL A 160 11.57 -22.90 -15.15
CA VAL A 160 12.34 -22.42 -14.00
C VAL A 160 11.45 -21.75 -12.96
N THR A 161 11.58 -22.15 -11.69
CA THR A 161 10.89 -21.47 -10.59
C THR A 161 11.73 -20.32 -10.05
N SER A 162 11.13 -19.13 -9.95
CA SER A 162 11.84 -17.88 -9.68
C SER A 162 11.50 -17.30 -8.31
N LEU A 163 12.50 -16.85 -7.56
CA LEU A 163 12.35 -16.06 -6.33
C LEU A 163 13.08 -14.72 -6.47
N VAL A 164 12.34 -13.63 -6.59
CA VAL A 164 12.88 -12.30 -6.85
C VAL A 164 12.79 -11.45 -5.60
N VAL A 165 13.92 -10.90 -5.14
CA VAL A 165 13.99 -10.10 -3.91
C VAL A 165 13.88 -8.62 -4.22
N ILE A 166 12.99 -7.93 -3.50
CA ILE A 166 12.70 -6.51 -3.66
C ILE A 166 12.69 -5.79 -2.30
N GLY A 167 13.09 -4.53 -2.30
CA GLY A 167 13.05 -3.58 -1.19
C GLY A 167 11.63 -3.20 -0.82
N ASP A 168 11.39 -3.00 0.48
CA ASP A 168 10.11 -2.45 0.92
C ASP A 168 9.87 -1.06 0.30
N PRO A 169 8.80 -0.86 -0.48
CA PRO A 169 8.58 0.38 -1.19
C PRO A 169 8.10 1.48 -0.24
N ILE A 170 8.96 2.47 0.01
CA ILE A 170 8.66 3.59 0.91
C ILE A 170 7.84 4.68 0.19
N THR A 171 8.24 5.04 -1.04
CA THR A 171 7.63 6.16 -1.78
C THR A 171 6.41 5.71 -2.60
N PRO A 172 5.46 6.61 -2.93
CA PRO A 172 4.33 6.27 -3.78
C PRO A 172 4.73 5.77 -5.18
N ALA A 173 5.81 6.30 -5.75
CA ALA A 173 6.35 5.85 -7.04
C ALA A 173 6.88 4.41 -6.94
N ALA A 174 7.68 4.10 -5.92
CA ALA A 174 8.17 2.74 -5.67
C ALA A 174 7.02 1.76 -5.44
N LYS A 175 5.96 2.18 -4.72
CA LYS A 175 4.77 1.33 -4.51
C LYS A 175 4.07 0.99 -5.82
N LYS A 176 3.95 1.92 -6.76
CA LYS A 176 3.37 1.64 -8.08
C LYS A 176 4.18 0.60 -8.84
N ILE A 177 5.50 0.78 -8.89
CA ILE A 177 6.45 -0.16 -9.51
C ILE A 177 6.30 -1.55 -8.90
N VAL A 178 6.41 -1.67 -7.57
CA VAL A 178 6.32 -2.96 -6.88
C VAL A 178 4.93 -3.59 -7.04
N ASN A 179 3.86 -2.80 -7.09
CA ASN A 179 2.51 -3.32 -7.33
C ASN A 179 2.36 -3.93 -8.74
N VAL A 180 2.99 -3.35 -9.76
CA VAL A 180 3.00 -3.95 -11.11
C VAL A 180 3.65 -5.32 -11.07
N LEU A 181 4.84 -5.42 -10.46
CA LEU A 181 5.54 -6.71 -10.32
C LEU A 181 4.71 -7.71 -9.52
N ALA A 182 4.12 -7.26 -8.41
CA ALA A 182 3.27 -8.07 -7.55
C ALA A 182 2.08 -8.64 -8.31
N ASN A 183 1.40 -7.85 -9.14
CA ASN A 183 0.25 -8.31 -9.92
C ASN A 183 0.61 -9.35 -10.99
N HIS A 184 1.86 -9.35 -11.47
CA HIS A 184 2.36 -10.29 -12.49
C HIS A 184 3.17 -11.44 -11.89
N SER A 185 3.12 -11.62 -10.57
CA SER A 185 3.78 -12.73 -9.88
C SER A 185 2.78 -13.80 -9.46
N THR A 186 3.21 -15.06 -9.37
CA THR A 186 2.41 -16.19 -8.88
C THR A 186 2.02 -16.03 -7.40
N GLY A 187 2.91 -15.45 -6.59
CA GLY A 187 2.68 -15.20 -5.17
C GLY A 187 3.69 -14.26 -4.54
N ILE A 188 3.28 -13.64 -3.44
CA ILE A 188 4.04 -12.60 -2.76
C ILE A 188 4.37 -13.07 -1.35
N LEU A 189 5.64 -12.90 -0.96
CA LEU A 189 6.18 -13.14 0.36
C LEU A 189 6.58 -11.79 0.95
N TYR A 190 5.89 -11.34 1.99
CA TYR A 190 6.17 -10.07 2.64
C TYR A 190 6.81 -10.28 4.02
N LEU A 191 8.08 -9.87 4.15
CA LEU A 191 8.87 -9.94 5.37
C LEU A 191 8.75 -8.64 6.18
N GLN A 192 8.13 -8.76 7.34
CA GLN A 192 8.06 -7.70 8.35
C GLN A 192 9.15 -7.92 9.40
N LYS A 193 9.95 -6.89 9.62
CA LYS A 193 10.98 -6.92 10.65
C LYS A 193 10.33 -6.79 12.03
N GLY A 194 10.76 -7.62 12.97
CA GLY A 194 10.43 -7.43 14.38
C GLY A 194 11.07 -6.16 14.96
N HIS A 195 10.36 -5.50 15.87
CA HIS A 195 10.85 -4.36 16.63
C HIS A 195 11.31 -4.79 18.03
N THR A 196 12.49 -4.31 18.44
CA THR A 196 12.93 -4.42 19.83
C THR A 196 12.54 -3.12 20.54
N ILE A 197 11.61 -3.20 21.48
CA ILE A 197 11.21 -2.07 22.35
C ILE A 197 11.49 -2.51 23.79
N ASP A 198 12.28 -1.74 24.53
CA ASP A 198 12.57 -1.93 25.95
C ASP A 198 13.01 -3.35 26.34
N GLY A 199 13.95 -3.93 25.58
CA GLY A 199 14.50 -5.26 25.85
C GLY A 199 13.62 -6.44 25.41
N ASN A 200 12.36 -6.18 25.02
CA ASN A 200 11.48 -7.18 24.44
C ASN A 200 11.63 -7.17 22.91
N THR A 201 12.25 -8.21 22.37
CA THR A 201 12.38 -8.38 20.90
C THR A 201 11.11 -9.00 20.37
N THR A 202 10.29 -8.20 19.67
CA THR A 202 9.18 -8.78 18.90
C THR A 202 9.74 -9.57 17.72
N LEU A 203 9.12 -10.71 17.46
CA LEU A 203 9.49 -11.60 16.36
C LEU A 203 9.19 -10.93 15.01
N GLY A 204 9.96 -11.29 13.99
CA GLY A 204 9.61 -10.95 12.61
C GLY A 204 8.34 -11.67 12.20
N SER A 205 7.67 -11.21 11.14
CA SER A 205 6.50 -11.88 10.58
C SER A 205 6.69 -12.07 9.08
N LEU A 206 6.47 -13.29 8.60
CA LEU A 206 6.39 -13.58 7.18
C LEU A 206 4.92 -13.76 6.83
N VAL A 207 4.45 -12.98 5.87
CA VAL A 207 3.09 -13.06 5.32
C VAL A 207 3.21 -13.54 3.90
N ILE A 208 2.44 -14.56 3.52
CA ILE A 208 2.35 -15.02 2.14
C ILE A 208 0.95 -14.74 1.58
N THR A 209 0.91 -14.25 0.35
CA THR A 209 -0.32 -13.91 -0.37
C THR A 209 -0.28 -14.58 -1.74
N PRO A 210 -1.26 -15.44 -2.06
CA PRO A 210 -1.34 -16.08 -3.37
C PRO A 210 -1.96 -15.11 -4.38
N ASN A 211 -1.46 -15.11 -5.62
CA ASN A 211 -2.13 -14.46 -6.75
C ASN A 211 -2.72 -15.49 -7.72
N ILE A 212 -2.04 -16.63 -7.89
CA ILE A 212 -2.42 -17.66 -8.85
C ILE A 212 -2.44 -19.02 -8.16
N GLY A 213 -3.59 -19.71 -8.20
CA GLY A 213 -3.76 -21.15 -7.97
C GLY A 213 -3.51 -21.69 -6.56
N HIS A 214 -2.75 -21.01 -5.71
CA HIS A 214 -2.49 -21.40 -4.32
C HIS A 214 -3.75 -21.28 -3.46
N SER A 215 -3.74 -21.93 -2.29
CA SER A 215 -4.87 -21.88 -1.35
C SER A 215 -5.21 -20.43 -0.98
N GLU A 216 -6.46 -20.02 -1.19
CA GLU A 216 -6.89 -18.66 -0.86
C GLU A 216 -6.83 -18.41 0.65
N GLY A 217 -6.29 -17.25 1.02
CA GLY A 217 -6.13 -16.83 2.41
C GLY A 217 -4.81 -16.09 2.64
N LYS A 218 -4.75 -15.33 3.73
CA LYS A 218 -3.52 -14.67 4.18
C LYS A 218 -2.86 -15.53 5.24
N PHE A 219 -1.86 -16.32 4.85
CA PHE A 219 -1.11 -17.12 5.81
C PHE A 219 0.02 -16.27 6.37
N SER A 220 0.21 -16.33 7.69
CA SER A 220 1.30 -15.63 8.34
C SER A 220 1.88 -16.48 9.45
N SER A 221 3.20 -16.41 9.61
CA SER A 221 3.89 -16.99 10.74
C SER A 221 4.96 -16.04 11.25
N LYS A 222 5.09 -15.99 12.57
CA LYS A 222 6.19 -15.27 13.22
C LYS A 222 7.47 -16.09 13.09
N PHE A 223 8.58 -15.39 12.91
CA PHE A 223 9.88 -16.03 12.78
C PHE A 223 10.95 -15.34 13.62
N GLN A 224 11.98 -16.12 13.94
CA GLN A 224 13.27 -15.64 14.43
C GLN A 224 14.37 -16.19 13.53
N ILE A 225 15.42 -15.39 13.30
CA ILE A 225 16.63 -15.86 12.64
C ILE A 225 17.61 -16.28 13.73
N ILE A 226 17.92 -17.58 13.79
CA ILE A 226 18.79 -18.17 14.82
C ILE A 226 20.14 -18.54 14.19
N PRO A 227 21.27 -18.10 14.76
CA PRO A 227 22.60 -18.51 14.29
C PRO A 227 22.75 -20.05 14.23
N GLY A 228 23.33 -20.54 13.14
CA GLY A 228 23.51 -21.97 12.87
C GLY A 228 22.24 -22.74 12.45
N LYS A 229 21.06 -22.10 12.47
CA LYS A 229 19.80 -22.71 12.05
C LYS A 229 19.08 -21.94 10.93
N GLY A 230 19.27 -20.62 10.84
CA GLY A 230 18.54 -19.79 9.88
C GLY A 230 17.13 -19.44 10.35
N PHE A 231 16.12 -19.54 9.49
CA PHE A 231 14.74 -19.18 9.85
C PHE A 231 14.08 -20.25 10.74
N SER A 232 13.58 -19.84 11.91
CA SER A 232 12.75 -20.64 12.79
C SER A 232 11.35 -20.03 12.87
N PHE A 233 10.36 -20.72 12.30
CA PHE A 233 8.96 -20.30 12.29
C PHE A 233 8.18 -20.85 13.49
N GLU A 234 7.35 -20.01 14.09
CA GLU A 234 6.30 -20.46 15.02
C GLU A 234 5.23 -21.28 14.28
N PRO A 235 4.47 -22.13 15.00
CA PRO A 235 3.36 -22.88 14.40
C PRO A 235 2.42 -21.92 13.67
N ILE A 236 1.96 -22.32 12.48
CA ILE A 236 1.07 -21.48 11.66
C ILE A 236 -0.22 -21.22 12.44
N ASN A 237 -0.50 -19.96 12.73
CA ASN A 237 -1.85 -19.54 13.12
C ASN A 237 -2.69 -19.45 11.85
N ILE A 238 -3.43 -20.51 11.55
CA ILE A 238 -4.39 -20.52 10.45
C ILE A 238 -5.61 -19.71 10.89
N SER A 239 -5.57 -18.38 10.70
CA SER A 239 -6.78 -17.56 10.68
C SER A 239 -7.49 -17.77 9.34
N ALA A 240 -8.14 -18.93 9.20
CA ALA A 240 -9.06 -19.20 8.11
C ALA A 240 -10.41 -18.55 8.43
N GLU A 241 -10.67 -17.34 7.92
CA GLU A 241 -12.04 -16.90 7.73
C GLU A 241 -12.64 -17.69 6.56
N LYS A 242 -13.14 -18.90 6.85
CA LYS A 242 -14.01 -19.66 5.95
C LYS A 242 -15.45 -19.24 6.22
N THR A 243 -16.03 -18.44 5.34
CA THR A 243 -17.49 -18.28 5.25
C THR A 243 -18.00 -19.03 4.03
N ILE A 244 -18.41 -20.28 4.22
CA ILE A 244 -19.35 -20.96 3.33
C ILE A 244 -20.68 -21.05 4.09
N PRO A 245 -21.81 -20.57 3.53
CA PRO A 245 -23.08 -20.49 4.23
C PRO A 245 -23.78 -21.85 4.23
N THR A 246 -24.02 -22.40 5.42
CA THR A 246 -25.02 -23.45 5.62
C THR A 246 -25.76 -23.18 6.92
N PHE A 247 -27.04 -22.82 6.81
CA PHE A 247 -27.98 -22.76 7.92
C PHE A 247 -28.41 -24.18 8.33
N PRO A 248 -28.32 -24.51 9.62
CA PRO A 248 -29.45 -25.16 10.28
C PRO A 248 -29.91 -24.39 11.53
N SER A 249 -31.21 -24.54 11.78
CA SER A 249 -32.05 -23.85 12.75
C SER A 249 -31.64 -23.97 14.23
N ALA A 250 -31.62 -22.80 14.87
CA ALA A 250 -32.01 -22.46 16.24
C ALA A 250 -31.99 -23.53 17.35
N GLN A 251 -31.24 -23.25 18.42
CA GLN A 251 -31.83 -22.92 19.72
C GLN A 251 -30.90 -21.95 20.46
N VAL A 252 -31.46 -20.78 20.77
CA VAL A 252 -30.77 -19.61 21.32
C VAL A 252 -31.01 -19.59 22.83
N ASP A 253 -29.96 -19.84 23.61
CA ASP A 253 -29.80 -19.19 24.91
C ASP A 253 -28.62 -18.22 24.78
N SER A 254 -28.92 -17.10 24.12
CA SER A 254 -27.97 -16.01 23.97
C SER A 254 -27.88 -15.25 25.28
N LYS A 255 -26.75 -15.43 26.00
CA LYS A 255 -26.25 -14.48 27.00
C LYS A 255 -25.82 -13.13 26.38
N TYR A 256 -25.99 -12.95 25.07
CA TYR A 256 -25.58 -11.75 24.36
C TYR A 256 -26.81 -10.90 24.02
N LYS A 257 -26.68 -9.61 24.32
CA LYS A 257 -27.61 -8.60 23.82
C LYS A 257 -27.43 -8.48 22.30
N PRO A 258 -28.51 -8.30 21.52
CA PRO A 258 -28.43 -8.01 20.09
C PRO A 258 -27.55 -6.78 19.83
N ILE A 259 -26.85 -6.75 18.69
CA ILE A 259 -25.94 -5.68 18.24
C ILE A 259 -26.57 -4.27 18.29
N ILE A 260 -27.89 -4.17 18.22
CA ILE A 260 -28.63 -2.91 18.38
C ILE A 260 -28.52 -2.30 19.80
N GLN A 261 -28.10 -3.08 20.79
CA GLN A 261 -27.89 -2.68 22.19
C GLN A 261 -26.42 -2.71 22.61
N VAL A 262 -25.48 -2.89 21.68
CA VAL A 262 -24.04 -2.76 21.96
C VAL A 262 -23.67 -1.29 21.75
N ASP A 263 -23.43 -0.59 22.85
CA ASP A 263 -22.79 0.73 22.81
C ASP A 263 -21.37 0.54 22.24
N THR A 264 -21.16 0.98 21.00
CA THR A 264 -19.86 0.88 20.35
C THR A 264 -18.88 1.83 21.01
N ALA A 265 -17.78 1.29 21.57
CA ALA A 265 -16.63 2.10 21.93
C ALA A 265 -16.14 2.87 20.69
N LYS A 266 -16.05 4.20 20.81
CA LYS A 266 -15.57 5.09 19.76
C LYS A 266 -14.08 4.85 19.52
N ASP A 267 -13.73 4.02 18.55
CA ASP A 267 -12.37 3.94 18.04
C ASP A 267 -12.03 5.20 17.22
N ASN A 268 -11.07 5.99 17.72
CA ASN A 268 -10.61 7.23 17.12
C ASN A 268 -9.59 6.96 16.00
N PHE A 269 -10.05 6.77 14.76
CA PHE A 269 -9.21 6.96 13.59
C PHE A 269 -8.94 8.46 13.36
N LYS A 270 -7.67 8.89 13.31
CA LYS A 270 -7.33 10.27 12.89
C LYS A 270 -7.58 10.41 11.39
N GLU A 271 -8.68 11.07 11.04
CA GLU A 271 -9.13 11.36 9.68
C GLU A 271 -8.16 12.34 8.99
N ALA A 272 -7.49 11.94 7.90
CA ALA A 272 -6.25 12.55 7.39
C ALA A 272 -6.29 14.01 6.90
N ASN A 273 -7.43 14.71 6.95
CA ASN A 273 -7.53 16.15 6.62
C ASN A 273 -8.45 16.90 7.61
N ILE A 274 -8.81 16.27 8.73
CA ILE A 274 -9.76 16.82 9.71
C ILE A 274 -8.98 17.24 10.93
N TYR A 275 -9.03 18.53 11.22
CA TYR A 275 -8.23 19.16 12.26
C TYR A 275 -9.11 19.65 13.41
N SER A 276 -8.51 19.71 14.59
CA SER A 276 -9.13 20.36 15.73
C SER A 276 -9.35 21.84 15.43
N TYR A 277 -10.23 22.49 16.19
CA TYR A 277 -10.46 23.93 16.04
C TYR A 277 -9.17 24.74 16.22
N ASP A 278 -8.37 24.37 17.23
CA ASP A 278 -7.13 25.08 17.57
C ASP A 278 -6.08 24.93 16.45
N ASP A 279 -5.93 23.72 15.91
CA ASP A 279 -5.06 23.47 14.76
C ASP A 279 -5.54 24.21 13.52
N PHE A 280 -6.86 24.24 13.28
CA PHE A 280 -7.47 24.94 12.15
C PHE A 280 -7.27 26.46 12.25
N GLN A 281 -7.38 27.02 13.45
CA GLN A 281 -7.10 28.42 13.74
C GLN A 281 -5.63 28.77 13.44
N LEU A 282 -4.70 27.89 13.79
CA LEU A 282 -3.28 28.03 13.45
C LEU A 282 -3.07 28.04 11.94
N PHE A 283 -3.73 27.14 11.19
CA PHE A 283 -3.64 27.13 9.73
C PHE A 283 -4.17 28.41 9.10
N ILE A 284 -5.29 28.95 9.58
CA ILE A 284 -5.83 30.24 9.09
C ILE A 284 -4.86 31.38 9.39
N ASN A 285 -4.32 31.46 10.62
CA ASN A 285 -3.34 32.48 10.98
C ASN A 285 -2.09 32.43 10.08
N ASN A 286 -1.60 31.23 9.79
CA ASN A 286 -0.46 31.03 8.89
C ASN A 286 -0.80 31.51 7.47
N GLN A 287 -2.01 31.24 6.96
CA GLN A 287 -2.45 31.73 5.65
C GLN A 287 -2.63 33.25 5.62
N ILE A 288 -3.10 33.89 6.70
CA ILE A 288 -3.17 35.36 6.82
C ILE A 288 -1.75 35.95 6.77
N ALA A 289 -0.80 35.38 7.50
CA ALA A 289 0.60 35.82 7.46
C ALA A 289 1.22 35.62 6.07
N PHE A 290 0.88 34.52 5.40
CA PHE A 290 1.33 34.24 4.04
C PHE A 290 0.74 35.22 3.02
N TYR A 291 -0.55 35.55 3.12
CA TYR A 291 -1.19 36.60 2.31
C TYR A 291 -0.51 37.96 2.51
N LYS A 292 -0.25 38.36 3.76
CA LYS A 292 0.41 39.65 4.07
C LYS A 292 1.86 39.74 3.57
N SER A 293 2.56 38.62 3.40
CA SER A 293 3.95 38.59 2.95
C SER A 293 4.13 38.36 1.45
N THR A 294 3.20 37.64 0.80
CA THR A 294 3.32 37.22 -0.60
C THR A 294 2.24 37.76 -1.52
N GLY A 295 1.15 38.30 -0.96
CA GLY A 295 -0.04 38.70 -1.70
C GLY A 295 -0.91 37.53 -2.20
N GLN A 296 -0.57 36.27 -1.88
CA GLN A 296 -1.36 35.12 -2.32
C GLN A 296 -2.66 35.01 -1.52
N SER A 297 -3.79 35.20 -2.19
CA SER A 297 -5.13 35.09 -1.62
C SER A 297 -5.53 33.64 -1.29
N PHE A 298 -6.43 33.50 -0.33
CA PHE A 298 -7.03 32.24 0.07
C PHE A 298 -8.50 32.45 0.41
N THR A 299 -9.28 31.36 0.34
CA THR A 299 -10.72 31.39 0.59
C THR A 299 -11.06 30.44 1.73
N LEU A 300 -11.89 30.92 2.66
CA LEU A 300 -12.46 30.13 3.73
C LEU A 300 -13.93 29.84 3.42
N LEU A 301 -14.28 28.56 3.33
CA LEU A 301 -15.63 28.09 3.05
C LEU A 301 -16.29 27.53 4.30
N SER A 302 -17.60 27.72 4.41
CA SER A 302 -18.44 27.15 5.46
C SER A 302 -19.69 26.53 4.85
N PHE A 303 -19.85 25.21 5.01
CA PHE A 303 -21.05 24.48 4.64
C PHE A 303 -21.92 24.31 5.88
N LYS A 304 -23.14 24.87 5.87
CA LYS A 304 -24.13 24.77 6.94
C LYS A 304 -25.27 23.85 6.51
N VAL A 305 -25.66 22.92 7.38
CA VAL A 305 -26.93 22.21 7.21
C VAL A 305 -28.02 23.04 7.88
N ASP A 306 -29.01 23.50 7.13
CA ASP A 306 -30.13 24.25 7.69
C ASP A 306 -31.04 23.31 8.49
N GLU A 307 -31.37 23.68 9.73
CA GLU A 307 -32.21 22.88 10.61
C GLU A 307 -33.68 23.03 10.21
N SER A 308 -34.16 22.16 9.31
CA SER A 308 -35.59 21.88 9.18
C SER A 308 -35.97 20.73 10.11
N ASP A 309 -37.13 20.83 10.78
CA ASP A 309 -37.71 19.86 11.72
C ASP A 309 -37.23 18.41 11.52
N GLU A 310 -36.81 17.74 12.60
CA GLU A 310 -36.18 16.39 12.58
C GLU A 310 -36.94 15.34 11.76
N LYS A 311 -38.26 15.49 11.59
CA LYS A 311 -39.11 14.60 10.78
C LYS A 311 -38.99 14.81 9.26
N SER A 312 -38.32 15.87 8.82
CA SER A 312 -38.14 16.25 7.40
C SER A 312 -36.66 16.38 7.00
N ARG A 313 -35.74 16.03 7.91
CA ARG A 313 -34.29 16.11 7.68
C ARG A 313 -33.85 15.01 6.72
N ALA A 314 -33.47 15.40 5.51
CA ALA A 314 -32.98 14.48 4.49
C ALA A 314 -31.47 14.27 4.58
N LEU A 315 -30.75 15.14 5.30
CA LEU A 315 -29.30 15.14 5.40
C LEU A 315 -28.79 15.27 6.85
N PHE A 316 -27.95 14.32 7.26
CA PHE A 316 -27.21 14.38 8.52
C PHE A 316 -25.86 15.09 8.32
N LEU A 317 -25.38 15.79 9.36
CA LEU A 317 -24.08 16.48 9.33
C LEU A 317 -22.92 15.54 8.97
N ASN A 318 -22.97 14.27 9.39
CA ASN A 318 -21.96 13.27 9.05
C ASN A 318 -21.94 12.94 7.55
N GLN A 319 -23.10 12.93 6.89
CA GLN A 319 -23.19 12.73 5.44
C GLN A 319 -22.59 13.92 4.69
N LEU A 320 -22.90 15.15 5.13
CA LEU A 320 -22.28 16.35 4.57
C LEU A 320 -20.75 16.36 4.82
N LYS A 321 -20.30 16.03 6.04
CA LYS A 321 -18.87 15.89 6.38
C LYS A 321 -18.17 14.95 5.42
N ASN A 322 -18.76 13.78 5.17
CA ASN A 322 -18.18 12.77 4.28
C ASN A 322 -18.17 13.23 2.83
N ALA A 323 -19.25 13.84 2.35
CA ALA A 323 -19.32 14.36 0.99
C ALA A 323 -18.30 15.48 0.73
N VAL A 324 -18.16 16.42 1.67
CA VAL A 324 -17.14 17.47 1.61
C VAL A 324 -15.74 16.87 1.67
N ARG A 325 -15.49 15.90 2.56
CA ARG A 325 -14.19 15.20 2.65
C ARG A 325 -13.78 14.52 1.34
N LEU A 326 -14.73 13.89 0.64
CA LEU A 326 -14.48 13.24 -0.65
C LEU A 326 -14.28 14.23 -1.81
N SER A 327 -14.63 15.50 -1.59
CA SER A 327 -14.60 16.53 -2.64
C SER A 327 -13.37 17.44 -2.58
N ILE A 328 -12.64 17.46 -1.46
CA ILE A 328 -11.47 18.33 -1.24
C ILE A 328 -10.15 17.63 -1.60
N GLU A 329 -9.11 18.40 -1.92
CA GLU A 329 -7.77 17.88 -2.21
C GLU A 329 -6.95 17.66 -0.92
N LYS A 330 -5.89 16.86 -1.00
CA LYS A 330 -5.01 16.58 0.17
C LYS A 330 -4.36 17.84 0.79
N LYS A 331 -4.28 18.93 0.03
CA LYS A 331 -3.69 20.20 0.48
C LYS A 331 -4.67 20.99 1.35
N ASP A 332 -5.98 20.79 1.16
CA ASP A 332 -7.02 21.56 1.84
C ASP A 332 -7.18 21.09 3.29
N LYS A 333 -7.65 21.98 4.16
CA LYS A 333 -7.81 21.71 5.59
C LYS A 333 -9.29 21.75 5.93
N LEU A 334 -9.79 20.74 6.63
CA LEU A 334 -11.19 20.62 7.03
C LEU A 334 -11.31 20.71 8.56
N CYS A 335 -12.30 21.46 9.02
CA CYS A 335 -12.69 21.49 10.44
C CYS A 335 -14.21 21.38 10.55
N VAL A 336 -14.71 20.61 11.51
CA VAL A 336 -16.15 20.51 11.78
C VAL A 336 -16.43 21.20 13.11
N MET A 337 -17.37 22.13 13.11
CA MET A 337 -17.83 22.77 14.34
C MET A 337 -19.35 22.85 14.38
N GLN A 338 -19.95 22.38 15.47
CA GLN A 338 -21.40 22.41 15.68
C GLN A 338 -22.15 21.79 14.48
N ASN A 339 -22.85 22.60 13.68
CA ASN A 339 -23.61 22.18 12.48
C ASN A 339 -23.02 22.79 11.19
N LYS A 340 -21.74 23.17 11.21
CA LYS A 340 -21.00 23.78 10.09
C LYS A 340 -19.73 22.98 9.80
N VAL A 341 -19.42 22.78 8.51
CA VAL A 341 -18.18 22.20 8.01
C VAL A 341 -17.36 23.30 7.35
N PHE A 342 -16.19 23.60 7.90
CA PHE A 342 -15.27 24.60 7.40
C PHE A 342 -14.20 23.97 6.51
N VAL A 343 -13.89 24.63 5.40
CA VAL A 343 -12.83 24.21 4.47
C VAL A 343 -11.96 25.42 4.14
N LEU A 344 -10.65 25.28 4.33
CA LEU A 344 -9.66 26.29 3.96
C LEU A 344 -9.03 25.92 2.62
N LEU A 345 -9.25 26.76 1.60
CA LEU A 345 -8.68 26.64 0.27
C LEU A 345 -7.51 27.61 0.12
N THR A 346 -6.32 27.08 -0.14
CA THR A 346 -5.06 27.84 -0.13
C THR A 346 -4.73 28.56 -1.45
N LYS A 347 -5.56 28.38 -2.49
CA LYS A 347 -5.43 29.05 -3.79
C LYS A 347 -6.79 29.53 -4.27
N GLU A 348 -6.82 30.74 -4.81
CA GLU A 348 -8.00 31.38 -5.37
C GLU A 348 -8.09 31.09 -6.88
N ASP A 349 -8.80 30.02 -7.24
CA ASP A 349 -9.39 29.92 -8.57
C ASP A 349 -10.91 29.93 -8.38
N GLN A 350 -11.63 30.90 -8.94
CA GLN A 350 -13.10 30.91 -8.88
C GLN A 350 -13.71 29.63 -9.48
N LYS A 351 -12.99 28.97 -10.39
CA LYS A 351 -13.31 27.65 -10.93
C LYS A 351 -13.32 26.58 -9.82
N ASP A 352 -12.41 26.66 -8.85
CA ASP A 352 -12.30 25.68 -7.77
C ASP A 352 -13.54 25.65 -6.87
N LEU A 353 -14.19 26.80 -6.62
CA LEU A 353 -15.42 26.84 -5.84
C LEU A 353 -16.58 26.16 -6.58
N THR A 354 -16.80 26.47 -7.86
CA THR A 354 -17.85 25.84 -8.67
C THR A 354 -17.60 24.34 -8.83
N HIS A 355 -16.34 23.93 -9.07
CA HIS A 355 -15.96 22.53 -9.16
C HIS A 355 -16.07 21.79 -7.82
N LEU A 356 -15.77 22.45 -6.69
CA LEU A 356 -15.95 21.87 -5.36
C LEU A 356 -17.43 21.65 -5.06
N ILE A 357 -18.30 22.63 -5.34
CA ILE A 357 -19.74 22.49 -5.14
C ILE A 357 -20.31 21.36 -6.03
N ALA A 358 -19.86 21.25 -7.29
CA ALA A 358 -20.26 20.15 -8.18
C ALA A 358 -19.82 18.76 -7.66
N ARG A 359 -18.59 18.66 -7.14
CA ARG A 359 -18.09 17.42 -6.51
C ARG A 359 -18.88 17.06 -5.26
N VAL A 360 -19.16 18.03 -4.40
CA VAL A 360 -19.99 17.82 -3.20
C VAL A 360 -21.38 17.36 -3.59
N LYS A 361 -21.98 17.94 -4.66
CA LYS A 361 -23.26 17.50 -5.21
C LYS A 361 -23.23 16.03 -5.64
N SER A 362 -22.21 15.62 -6.40
CA SER A 362 -22.08 14.23 -6.86
C SER A 362 -21.90 13.22 -5.72
N ASN A 363 -21.21 13.62 -4.65
CA ASN A 363 -20.95 12.77 -3.48
C ASN A 363 -22.14 12.72 -2.50
N LEU A 364 -23.17 13.55 -2.71
CA LEU A 364 -24.41 13.57 -1.91
C LEU A 364 -25.57 12.81 -2.57
N CYS A 365 -25.42 12.32 -3.81
CA CYS A 365 -26.53 11.75 -4.57
C CYS A 365 -27.13 10.49 -3.92
N ALA A 366 -28.44 10.55 -3.67
CA ALA A 366 -29.33 9.40 -3.48
C ALA A 366 -30.08 9.14 -4.79
N ASP A 367 -30.45 7.87 -5.05
CA ASP A 367 -31.00 7.39 -6.34
C ASP A 367 -32.33 8.03 -6.80
N ASP A 368 -32.96 8.85 -5.96
CA ASP A 368 -34.29 9.44 -6.20
C ASP A 368 -34.25 10.98 -6.41
N PRO A 369 -34.78 11.52 -7.54
CA PRO A 369 -34.80 12.96 -7.86
C PRO A 369 -35.54 13.84 -6.84
N VAL A 370 -36.60 13.32 -6.20
CA VAL A 370 -37.38 14.07 -5.20
C VAL A 370 -36.55 14.29 -3.93
N THR A 371 -35.82 13.26 -3.51
CA THR A 371 -34.93 13.28 -2.35
C THR A 371 -33.73 14.21 -2.56
N GLN A 372 -33.20 14.27 -3.79
CA GLN A 372 -32.10 15.18 -4.14
C GLN A 372 -32.47 16.66 -3.96
N SER A 373 -33.64 17.07 -4.45
CA SER A 373 -34.09 18.47 -4.32
C SER A 373 -34.26 18.91 -2.86
N LYS A 374 -34.71 18.00 -1.99
CA LYS A 374 -34.83 18.24 -0.54
C LYS A 374 -33.46 18.37 0.12
N ILE A 375 -32.51 17.49 -0.19
CA ILE A 375 -31.15 17.53 0.36
C ILE A 375 -30.44 18.84 -0.02
N PHE A 376 -30.54 19.25 -1.28
CA PHE A 376 -29.87 20.46 -1.76
C PHE A 376 -30.48 21.74 -1.18
N SER A 377 -31.79 21.76 -0.93
CA SER A 377 -32.46 22.88 -0.24
C SER A 377 -32.06 23.05 1.23
N GLN A 378 -31.43 22.03 1.84
CA GLN A 378 -30.99 22.00 3.24
C GLN A 378 -29.51 22.37 3.42
N ILE A 379 -28.78 22.74 2.36
CA ILE A 379 -27.35 23.09 2.45
C ILE A 379 -27.14 24.56 2.02
N SER A 380 -26.61 25.36 2.95
CA SER A 380 -26.15 26.73 2.69
C SER A 380 -24.62 26.77 2.67
N VAL A 381 -24.02 27.34 1.61
CA VAL A 381 -22.56 27.49 1.49
C VAL A 381 -22.19 28.96 1.57
N TYR A 382 -21.24 29.29 2.43
CA TYR A 382 -20.70 30.64 2.60
C TYR A 382 -19.22 30.65 2.22
N SER A 383 -18.80 31.64 1.45
CA SER A 383 -17.39 31.85 1.10
C SER A 383 -16.92 33.22 1.58
N LEU A 384 -15.79 33.24 2.27
CA LEU A 384 -15.10 34.45 2.68
C LEU A 384 -13.70 34.47 2.07
N ASN A 385 -13.42 35.49 1.27
CA ASN A 385 -12.08 35.74 0.76
C ASN A 385 -11.31 36.62 1.74
N VAL A 386 -10.01 36.37 1.89
CA VAL A 386 -9.15 37.23 2.69
C VAL A 386 -9.12 38.65 2.12
N ASN A 387 -9.17 39.65 3.00
CA ASN A 387 -9.04 41.06 2.67
C ASN A 387 -8.05 41.74 3.62
N ASP A 388 -7.60 42.96 3.28
CA ASP A 388 -6.57 43.67 4.05
C ASP A 388 -7.03 44.10 5.46
N SER A 389 -8.34 44.06 5.73
CA SER A 389 -8.90 44.34 7.07
C SER A 389 -8.82 43.16 8.04
N VAL A 390 -8.51 41.95 7.58
CA VAL A 390 -8.40 40.75 8.43
C VAL A 390 -7.02 40.68 9.08
N ASN A 391 -7.00 40.72 10.41
CA ASN A 391 -5.76 40.59 11.19
C ASN A 391 -5.63 39.25 11.91
N THR A 392 -6.73 38.65 12.33
CA THR A 392 -6.71 37.38 13.05
C THR A 392 -7.68 36.36 12.46
N SER A 393 -7.37 35.08 12.64
CA SER A 393 -8.28 33.96 12.32
C SER A 393 -9.61 34.05 13.06
N GLU A 394 -9.64 34.63 14.26
CA GLU A 394 -10.88 34.83 15.00
C GLU A 394 -11.84 35.78 14.28
N ASP A 395 -11.33 36.81 13.60
CA ASP A 395 -12.15 37.76 12.88
C ASP A 395 -12.86 37.08 11.70
N MET A 396 -12.12 36.29 10.90
CA MET A 396 -12.69 35.51 9.79
C MET A 396 -13.68 34.44 10.25
N LEU A 397 -13.36 33.76 11.36
CA LEU A 397 -14.24 32.73 11.91
C LEU A 397 -15.48 33.32 12.58
N LYS A 398 -15.39 34.51 13.19
CA LYS A 398 -16.55 35.26 13.73
C LYS A 398 -17.48 35.70 12.61
N GLU A 399 -16.94 36.20 11.51
CA GLU A 399 -17.72 36.63 10.34
C GLU A 399 -18.51 35.47 9.71
N LEU A 400 -17.92 34.27 9.62
CA LEU A 400 -18.60 33.05 9.15
C LEU A 400 -19.55 32.42 10.21
N ARG A 401 -19.44 32.84 11.47
CA ARG A 401 -20.32 32.40 12.56
C ARG A 401 -21.59 33.23 12.64
N SER A 402 -21.49 34.55 12.49
CA SER A 402 -22.65 35.41 12.39
C SER A 402 -23.48 34.99 11.18
N ASP A 403 -24.71 34.54 11.42
CA ASP A 403 -25.66 34.18 10.36
C ASP A 403 -26.10 35.41 9.51
N GLU A 404 -25.53 36.60 9.78
CA GLU A 404 -25.74 37.89 9.11
C GLU A 404 -24.64 38.23 8.09
N LEU A 405 -24.08 37.24 7.39
CA LEU A 405 -23.27 37.54 6.21
C LEU A 405 -24.15 38.07 5.07
N ALA A 406 -23.78 39.23 4.54
CA ALA A 406 -24.45 39.91 3.44
C ALA A 406 -24.77 38.92 2.30
N SER A 407 -25.99 39.04 1.75
CA SER A 407 -26.58 38.20 0.71
C SER A 407 -25.75 38.00 -0.57
N GLN A 408 -24.59 38.66 -0.70
CA GLN A 408 -23.66 38.55 -1.82
C GLN A 408 -22.72 37.32 -1.73
N ASN A 409 -22.48 36.75 -0.55
CA ASN A 409 -21.51 35.65 -0.36
C ASN A 409 -22.17 34.29 -0.03
N LYS A 410 -23.49 34.19 -0.20
CA LYS A 410 -24.29 32.98 0.07
C LYS A 410 -24.58 32.25 -1.24
N TYR A 411 -24.03 31.05 -1.38
CA TYR A 411 -24.34 30.14 -2.49
C TYR A 411 -25.32 29.09 -2.01
N ARG A 412 -26.43 28.94 -2.74
CA ARG A 412 -27.32 27.78 -2.59
C ARG A 412 -26.86 26.69 -3.55
N ILE A 413 -26.78 25.48 -3.05
CA ILE A 413 -26.67 24.29 -3.90
C ILE A 413 -28.07 24.09 -4.46
N SER A 414 -28.38 24.62 -5.65
CA SER A 414 -29.61 24.30 -6.39
C SER A 414 -29.35 23.29 -7.50
#